data_AF-A0A9P7EBP5-F1
#
_entry.id   AF-A0A9P7EBP5-F1
#
_cell.length_a   1.000
_cell.length_b   1.000
_cell.length_c   1.000
_cell.angle_alpha   90.00
_cell.angle_beta   90.00
_cell.angle_gamma   90.00
#
_symmetry.space_group_name_H-M   'P 1'
#
loop_
_entity.id
_entity.type
_entity.pdbx_description
1 polymer ?
#
loop_
_entity_poly.entity_id
_entity_poly.type
_entity_poly.pdbx_seq_one_letter_code
_entity_poly.pdbx_strand_id
1 'polypeptide(L)'
;MYLDAIPGAYLDTNNTGFIVIPPSSVADMHPLNFTIDGCVFSIDTAAQLIPLDQNAVFGGKIGVQYGVITSLGADSGRGLDFIIGQKLWLEKYYVVFDADDNRVGFAYTDHTFSTYLP
;
A
#
# COMPACT_ATOMS: atom_id res chain seq x y z
N MET A 1 10.13 -12.07 -2.17
CA MET A 1 8.96 -11.46 -1.48
C MET A 1 9.01 -9.95 -1.68
N TYR A 2 7.91 -9.18 -1.53
CA TYR A 2 7.89 -7.72 -1.83
C TYR A 2 9.07 -6.93 -1.20
N LEU A 3 9.40 -7.24 0.06
CA LEU A 3 10.55 -6.66 0.77
C LEU A 3 11.89 -6.88 0.05
N ASP A 4 12.12 -8.10 -0.47
CA ASP A 4 13.38 -8.49 -1.10
C ASP A 4 13.60 -7.80 -2.45
N ALA A 5 12.52 -7.28 -3.06
CA ALA A 5 12.60 -6.53 -4.31
C ALA A 5 13.11 -5.10 -4.11
N ILE A 6 13.12 -4.60 -2.87
CA ILE A 6 13.54 -3.23 -2.54
C ILE A 6 14.89 -3.28 -1.82
N PRO A 7 15.99 -2.85 -2.45
CA PRO A 7 17.32 -2.95 -1.86
C PRO A 7 17.41 -2.22 -0.50
N GLY A 8 17.86 -2.92 0.53
CA GLY A 8 18.06 -2.34 1.87
C GLY A 8 16.78 -2.04 2.64
N ALA A 9 15.60 -2.42 2.14
CA ALA A 9 14.37 -2.36 2.91
C ALA A 9 14.39 -3.39 4.04
N TYR A 10 13.84 -3.01 5.20
CA TYR A 10 13.74 -3.89 6.37
C TYR A 10 12.47 -3.61 7.17
N LEU A 11 12.02 -4.60 7.95
CA LEU A 11 10.87 -4.44 8.83
C LEU A 11 11.29 -3.80 10.15
N ASP A 12 10.66 -2.69 10.55
CA ASP A 12 10.89 -2.02 11.84
C ASP A 12 10.09 -2.71 12.95
N THR A 13 10.55 -3.90 13.33
CA THR A 13 9.87 -4.77 14.32
C THR A 13 9.83 -4.19 15.74
N ASN A 14 10.69 -3.23 16.06
CA ASN A 14 10.87 -2.75 17.43
C ASN A 14 10.09 -1.47 17.75
N ASN A 15 9.45 -0.84 16.76
CA ASN A 15 8.78 0.43 16.96
C ASN A 15 7.44 0.52 16.20
N THR A 16 7.46 0.42 14.87
CA THR A 16 6.25 0.68 14.06
C THR A 16 5.59 -0.57 13.46
N GLY A 17 6.35 -1.64 13.23
CA GLY A 17 5.89 -2.78 12.43
C GLY A 17 5.74 -2.47 10.93
N PHE A 18 6.17 -1.28 10.47
CA PHE A 18 6.20 -0.92 9.06
C PHE A 18 7.50 -1.33 8.38
N ILE A 19 7.46 -1.46 7.07
CA ILE A 19 8.67 -1.60 6.26
C ILE A 19 9.33 -0.23 6.17
N VAL A 20 10.60 -0.14 6.55
CA VAL A 20 11.44 1.01 6.29
C VAL A 20 12.06 0.85 4.91
N ILE A 21 11.86 1.85 4.07
CA ILE A 21 12.39 1.89 2.71
C ILE A 21 13.49 2.95 2.68
N PRO A 22 14.74 2.63 2.31
CA PRO A 22 15.76 3.65 2.15
C PRO A 22 15.34 4.66 1.07
N PRO A 23 15.52 5.97 1.26
CA PRO A 23 15.17 6.97 0.26
C PRO A 23 15.84 6.73 -1.11
N SER A 24 17.06 6.17 -1.11
CA SER A 24 17.77 5.77 -2.33
C SER A 24 17.08 4.68 -3.13
N SER A 25 16.31 3.81 -2.45
CA SER A 25 15.66 2.63 -3.03
C SER A 25 14.23 2.93 -3.48
N VAL A 26 13.70 4.13 -3.22
CA VAL A 26 12.36 4.54 -3.67
C VAL A 26 12.29 4.58 -5.20
N ALA A 27 13.38 4.97 -5.86
CA ALA A 27 13.47 5.00 -7.32
C ALA A 27 13.40 3.59 -7.96
N ASP A 28 13.77 2.55 -7.21
CA ASP A 28 13.76 1.16 -7.67
C ASP A 28 12.40 0.47 -7.43
N MET A 29 11.47 1.13 -6.74
CA MET A 29 10.13 0.57 -6.50
C MET A 29 9.32 0.50 -7.79
N HIS A 30 8.41 -0.47 -7.85
CA HIS A 30 7.49 -0.65 -8.96
C HIS A 30 6.04 -0.49 -8.51
N PRO A 31 5.15 -0.02 -9.41
CA PRO A 31 3.72 -0.02 -9.17
C PRO A 31 3.20 -1.43 -8.86
N LEU A 32 2.18 -1.53 -8.03
CA LEU A 32 1.49 -2.78 -7.74
C LEU A 32 0.21 -2.86 -8.54
N ASN A 33 0.10 -3.91 -9.35
CA ASN A 33 -1.05 -4.12 -10.22
C ASN A 33 -1.94 -5.21 -9.64
N PHE A 34 -3.19 -4.85 -9.40
CA PHE A 34 -4.25 -5.75 -8.97
C PHE A 34 -5.14 -6.04 -10.17
N THR A 35 -5.22 -7.31 -10.57
CA THR A 35 -6.14 -7.75 -11.61
C THR A 35 -7.43 -8.24 -10.96
N ILE A 36 -8.52 -7.51 -11.18
CA ILE A 36 -9.84 -7.81 -10.64
C ILE A 36 -10.80 -7.91 -11.82
N ASP A 37 -11.40 -9.09 -12.00
CA ASP A 37 -12.32 -9.39 -13.12
C ASP A 37 -11.76 -9.00 -14.51
N GLY A 38 -10.46 -9.20 -14.72
CA GLY A 38 -9.77 -8.86 -15.97
C GLY A 38 -9.40 -7.38 -16.14
N CYS A 39 -9.86 -6.50 -15.26
CA CYS A 39 -9.42 -5.11 -15.20
C CYS A 39 -8.16 -4.97 -14.32
N VAL A 40 -7.21 -4.15 -14.77
CA VAL A 40 -6.01 -3.83 -14.01
C VAL A 40 -6.20 -2.52 -13.27
N PHE A 41 -5.95 -2.56 -11.96
CA PHE A 41 -5.94 -1.41 -11.05
C PHE A 41 -4.53 -1.26 -10.47
N SER A 42 -3.89 -0.13 -10.77
CA SER A 42 -2.48 0.12 -10.44
C SER A 42 -2.31 1.09 -9.27
N ILE A 43 -1.56 0.66 -8.27
CA ILE A 43 -1.08 1.49 -7.16
C ILE A 43 0.33 1.99 -7.46
N ASP A 44 0.45 3.31 -7.59
CA ASP A 44 1.74 3.97 -7.78
C ASP A 44 2.67 3.80 -6.59
N THR A 45 3.97 3.88 -6.84
CA THR A 45 5.02 3.78 -5.81
C THR A 45 4.83 4.79 -4.68
N ALA A 46 4.44 6.03 -5.00
CA ALA A 46 4.18 7.07 -4.01
C ALA A 46 3.01 6.71 -3.06
N ALA A 47 1.99 5.99 -3.54
CA ALA A 47 0.87 5.55 -2.71
C ALA A 47 1.23 4.37 -1.78
N GLN A 48 2.31 3.64 -2.09
CA GLN A 48 2.84 2.59 -1.22
C GLN A 48 3.62 3.14 -0.03
N LEU A 49 3.87 4.46 -0.02
CA LEU A 49 4.70 5.17 0.95
C LEU A 49 3.86 6.06 1.87
N ILE A 50 4.26 6.15 3.13
CA ILE A 50 3.73 7.13 4.08
C ILE A 50 4.38 8.50 3.79
N PRO A 51 3.60 9.58 3.65
CA PRO A 51 4.15 10.94 3.55
C PRO A 51 5.04 11.28 4.75
N LEU A 52 6.22 11.85 4.50
CA LEU A 52 7.24 12.09 5.54
C LEU A 52 6.76 13.03 6.67
N ASP A 53 5.88 13.97 6.33
CA ASP A 53 5.21 14.89 7.24
C ASP A 53 4.19 14.18 8.15
N GLN A 54 3.65 13.04 7.71
CA GLN A 54 2.67 12.24 8.46
C GLN A 54 3.29 11.15 9.32
N ASN A 55 4.60 10.87 9.20
CA ASN A 55 5.26 9.80 9.94
C ASN A 55 4.95 9.81 11.44
N ALA A 56 4.96 10.98 12.07
CA ALA A 56 4.68 11.11 13.51
C ALA A 56 3.26 10.67 13.88
N VAL A 57 2.28 10.91 13.00
CA VAL A 57 0.87 10.46 13.19
C VAL A 57 0.78 8.94 13.17
N PHE A 58 1.61 8.29 12.36
CA PHE A 58 1.72 6.83 12.26
C PHE A 58 2.67 6.20 13.30
N GLY A 59 3.19 6.98 14.25
CA GLY A 59 4.15 6.50 15.28
C GLY A 59 5.57 6.28 14.76
N GLY A 60 5.84 6.70 13.53
CA GLY A 60 7.16 6.64 12.88
C GLY A 60 8.07 7.81 13.25
N LYS A 61 9.34 7.66 12.90
CA LYS A 61 10.37 8.70 13.09
C LYS A 61 10.33 9.71 11.95
N ILE A 62 10.59 10.97 12.28
CA ILE A 62 10.71 12.06 11.29
C ILE A 62 11.90 11.76 10.37
N GLY A 63 11.71 11.94 9.07
CA GLY A 63 12.75 11.76 8.05
C GLY A 63 13.06 10.30 7.66
N VAL A 64 12.30 9.33 8.20
CA VAL A 64 12.41 7.92 7.80
C VAL A 64 11.27 7.60 6.82
N GLN A 65 11.58 7.00 5.67
CA GLN A 65 10.53 6.63 4.72
C GLN A 65 9.94 5.27 5.11
N TYR A 66 8.64 5.24 5.40
CA TYR A 66 7.90 4.03 5.73
C TYR A 66 6.99 3.61 4.56
N GLY A 67 6.84 2.30 4.37
CA GLY A 67 5.88 1.69 3.45
C GLY A 67 4.65 1.16 4.19
N VAL A 68 3.48 1.21 3.53
CA VAL A 68 2.20 0.76 4.12
C VAL A 68 1.91 -0.72 3.86
N ILE A 69 2.77 -1.40 3.10
CA ILE A 69 2.60 -2.82 2.75
C ILE A 69 3.29 -3.66 3.80
N THR A 70 2.58 -4.66 4.31
CA THR A 70 3.11 -5.57 5.32
C THR A 70 2.64 -6.99 5.07
N SER A 71 3.33 -7.95 5.69
CA SER A 71 2.94 -9.35 5.65
C SER A 71 1.76 -9.61 6.58
N LEU A 72 0.80 -10.41 6.12
CA LEU A 72 -0.30 -10.92 6.95
C LEU A 72 0.21 -11.93 8.01
N GLY A 73 1.43 -12.46 7.85
CA GLY A 73 2.01 -13.46 8.75
C GLY A 73 1.47 -14.88 8.53
N ALA A 74 0.72 -15.11 7.45
CA ALA A 74 0.24 -16.42 7.02
C ALA A 74 0.49 -16.62 5.52
N ASP A 75 0.82 -17.85 5.13
CA ASP A 75 0.92 -18.23 3.73
C ASP A 75 -0.47 -18.21 3.05
N SER A 76 -0.47 -17.99 1.73
CA SER A 76 -1.68 -17.99 0.93
C SER A 76 -2.35 -19.37 0.84
N GLY A 77 -3.62 -19.39 0.42
CA GLY A 77 -4.43 -20.61 0.30
C GLY A 77 -5.11 -21.02 1.61
N ARG A 78 -5.17 -20.14 2.61
CA ARG A 78 -5.82 -20.40 3.92
C ARG A 78 -7.17 -19.72 4.06
N GLY A 79 -7.70 -19.17 2.97
CA GLY A 79 -9.04 -18.56 2.88
C GLY A 79 -9.04 -17.03 3.01
N LEU A 80 -7.97 -16.43 3.56
CA LEU A 80 -7.74 -14.99 3.55
C LEU A 80 -6.27 -14.73 3.24
N ASP A 81 -6.02 -14.29 2.01
CA ASP A 81 -4.66 -14.20 1.47
C ASP A 81 -4.12 -12.77 1.44
N PHE A 82 -5.00 -11.77 1.40
CA PHE A 82 -4.62 -10.37 1.44
C PHE A 82 -5.74 -9.48 1.96
N ILE A 83 -5.37 -8.28 2.42
CA ILE A 83 -6.29 -7.21 2.82
C ILE A 83 -5.86 -5.95 2.06
N ILE A 84 -6.77 -5.42 1.25
CA ILE A 84 -6.60 -4.10 0.60
C ILE A 84 -7.26 -3.03 1.45
N GLY A 85 -6.43 -2.32 2.21
CA GLY A 85 -6.87 -1.37 3.23
C GLY A 85 -7.09 0.06 2.71
N GLN A 86 -7.37 0.95 3.66
CA GLN A 86 -7.70 2.35 3.40
C GLN A 86 -6.66 3.09 2.55
N LYS A 87 -5.38 3.05 2.96
CA LYS A 87 -4.32 3.86 2.35
C LYS A 87 -4.07 3.54 0.88
N LEU A 88 -4.11 2.27 0.54
CA LEU A 88 -3.84 1.82 -0.83
C LEU A 88 -5.09 1.87 -1.70
N TRP A 89 -6.25 1.56 -1.13
CA TRP A 89 -7.46 1.33 -1.92
C TRP A 89 -8.52 2.40 -1.70
N LEU A 90 -9.06 2.52 -0.49
CA LEU A 90 -10.24 3.36 -0.22
C LEU A 90 -9.96 4.87 -0.39
N GLU A 91 -8.71 5.30 -0.27
CA GLU A 91 -8.30 6.68 -0.55
C GLU A 91 -8.09 6.96 -2.05
N LYS A 92 -7.98 5.92 -2.90
CA LYS A 92 -7.58 6.04 -4.32
C LYS A 92 -8.69 5.64 -5.29
N TYR A 93 -9.42 4.60 -4.96
CA TYR A 93 -10.50 4.06 -5.78
C TYR A 93 -11.84 4.28 -5.14
N TYR A 94 -12.83 4.50 -5.98
CA TYR A 94 -14.22 4.47 -5.57
C TYR A 94 -14.62 3.01 -5.37
N VAL A 95 -15.18 2.70 -4.21
CA VAL A 95 -15.60 1.34 -3.86
C VAL A 95 -17.11 1.32 -3.62
N VAL A 96 -17.79 0.41 -4.30
CA VAL A 96 -19.21 0.14 -4.10
C VAL A 96 -19.36 -1.22 -3.45
N PHE A 97 -19.96 -1.25 -2.27
CA PHE A 97 -20.37 -2.49 -1.62
C PHE A 97 -21.85 -2.70 -1.89
N ASP A 98 -22.16 -3.65 -2.77
CA ASP A 98 -23.52 -4.00 -3.14
C ASP A 98 -23.91 -5.29 -2.41
N ALA A 99 -24.61 -5.11 -1.29
CA ALA A 99 -25.03 -6.20 -0.43
C ALA A 99 -26.21 -6.99 -1.01
N ASP A 100 -27.03 -6.36 -1.85
CA ASP A 100 -28.20 -7.01 -2.46
C ASP A 100 -27.74 -8.05 -3.50
N ASP A 101 -26.69 -7.74 -4.25
CA ASP A 101 -26.12 -8.64 -5.26
C ASP A 101 -24.80 -9.34 -4.82
N ASN A 102 -24.40 -9.22 -3.55
CA ASN A 102 -23.18 -9.81 -2.97
C ASN A 102 -21.90 -9.53 -3.79
N ARG A 103 -21.72 -8.29 -4.24
CA ARG A 103 -20.59 -7.90 -5.10
C ARG A 103 -19.92 -6.64 -4.60
N VAL A 104 -18.67 -6.46 -5.04
CA VAL A 104 -17.90 -5.24 -4.84
C VAL A 104 -17.48 -4.68 -6.19
N GLY A 105 -17.66 -3.38 -6.37
CA GLY A 105 -17.27 -2.66 -7.58
C GLY A 105 -16.15 -1.66 -7.28
N PHE A 106 -15.25 -1.49 -8.25
CA PHE A 106 -14.13 -0.55 -8.16
C PHE A 106 -14.11 0.37 -9.37
N ALA A 107 -13.86 1.66 -9.15
CA ALA A 107 -13.69 2.64 -10.21
C ALA A 107 -12.57 3.64 -9.88
N TYR A 108 -11.98 4.20 -10.91
CA TYR A 108 -11.00 5.28 -10.80
C TYR A 108 -11.65 6.54 -10.22
N THR A 109 -10.90 7.25 -9.39
CA THR A 109 -11.22 8.62 -8.94
C THR A 109 -10.25 9.62 -9.57
N ASP A 110 -10.59 10.90 -9.53
CA ASP A 110 -9.68 11.99 -9.93
C ASP A 110 -8.39 12.02 -9.09
N HIS A 111 -8.39 11.36 -7.92
CA HIS A 111 -7.28 11.29 -6.97
C HIS A 111 -6.52 9.97 -7.00
N THR A 112 -6.86 9.04 -7.91
CA THR A 112 -6.19 7.72 -8.00
C THR A 112 -4.67 7.89 -8.07
N PHE A 113 -4.21 8.78 -8.95
CA PHE A 113 -2.78 9.04 -9.20
C PHE A 113 -2.30 10.36 -8.60
N SER A 114 -3.11 11.03 -7.76
CA SER A 114 -2.66 12.26 -7.11
C SER A 114 -1.64 11.94 -6.03
N THR A 115 -0.48 12.58 -6.08
CA THR A 115 0.48 12.53 -4.99
C THR A 115 0.07 13.52 -3.91
N TYR A 116 0.31 13.17 -2.65
CA TYR A 116 0.22 14.15 -1.57
C TYR A 116 1.38 15.13 -1.76
N LEU A 117 1.07 16.38 -2.12
CA LEU A 117 2.04 17.46 -2.08
C LEU A 117 2.03 18.02 -0.65
N PRO A 118 3.19 18.14 0.01
CA PRO A 118 3.29 18.81 1.30
C PRO A 118 2.91 20.30 1.20
#